data_AF-A0A822GC79-F1
#
_entry.id   AF-A0A822GC79-F1
#
_cell.length_a   1.000
_cell.length_b   1.000
_cell.length_c   1.000
_cell.angle_alpha   90.00
_cell.angle_beta   90.00
_cell.angle_gamma   90.00
#
_symmetry.space_group_name_H-M   'P 1'
#
loop_
_entity.id
_entity.type
_entity.pdbx_description
1 polymer ?
#
loop_
_entity_poly.entity_id
_entity_poly.type
_entity_poly.pdbx_seq_one_letter_code
_entity_poly.pdbx_strand_id
1 'polypeptide(L)' 'SNEVPEHPVLSPVSGCIYEKRLIIKYLHESPTDPINGQPLTEEQLIDVKGIYN' A
#
# COMPACT_ATOMS: atom_id res chain seq x y z
N SER A 1 5.79 -12.05 -11.29
CA SER A 1 4.49 -11.77 -11.90
C SER A 1 4.47 -10.36 -12.42
N ASN A 2 4.31 -10.17 -13.73
CA ASN A 2 3.96 -8.88 -14.37
C ASN A 2 2.43 -8.72 -14.35
N GLU A 3 1.80 -8.99 -13.20
CA GLU A 3 0.34 -8.96 -13.07
C GLU A 3 -0.05 -7.56 -12.60
N VAL A 4 -1.06 -6.99 -13.25
CA VAL A 4 -1.64 -5.70 -12.83
C VAL A 4 -2.23 -5.90 -11.43
N PRO A 5 -1.90 -5.06 -10.44
CA PRO A 5 -2.52 -5.13 -9.12
C PRO A 5 -4.05 -5.07 -9.23
N GLU A 6 -4.73 -6.06 -8.67
CA GLU A 6 -6.21 -6.08 -8.68
C GLU A 6 -6.78 -4.98 -7.77
N HIS A 7 -6.08 -4.64 -6.68
CA HIS A 7 -6.51 -3.67 -5.68
C HIS A 7 -5.35 -2.71 -5.34
N PRO A 8 -5.08 -1.71 -6.20
CA PRO A 8 -4.03 -0.74 -5.94
C PRO A 8 -4.36 0.16 -4.76
N VAL A 9 -3.42 0.29 -3.82
CA VAL A 9 -3.47 1.20 -2.67
C VAL A 9 -2.26 2.12 -2.65
N LEU A 10 -2.46 3.36 -2.18
CA LEU A 10 -1.42 4.37 -2.05
C LEU A 10 -0.94 4.42 -0.60
N SER A 11 0.38 4.46 -0.40
CA SER A 11 0.99 4.89 0.85
C SER A 11 1.05 6.41 0.92
N PRO A 12 0.47 7.06 1.95
CA PRO A 12 0.53 8.51 2.09
C PRO A 12 1.92 9.02 2.49
N VAL A 13 2.80 8.16 3.02
CA VAL A 13 4.12 8.56 3.51
C VAL A 13 5.21 8.53 2.44
N SER A 14 5.07 7.68 1.41
CA SER A 14 6.01 7.60 0.28
C SER A 14 5.40 8.03 -1.05
N GLY A 15 4.08 8.06 -1.15
CA GLY A 15 3.37 8.27 -2.42
C GLY A 15 3.42 7.06 -3.36
N CYS A 16 3.91 5.91 -2.89
CA CYS A 16 4.02 4.70 -3.71
C CYS A 16 2.70 3.93 -3.75
N ILE A 17 2.43 3.28 -4.89
CA ILE A 17 1.26 2.43 -5.12
C ILE A 17 1.68 0.97 -4.98
N TYR A 18 0.90 0.21 -4.22
CA TYR A 18 1.13 -1.21 -3.93
C TYR A 18 -0.12 -2.03 -4.25
N GLU A 19 0.06 -3.35 -4.38
CA GLU A 19 -1.06 -4.28 -4.33
C GLU A 19 -1.48 -4.51 -2.88
N LYS A 20 -2.76 -4.25 -2.55
CA LYS A 20 -3.31 -4.27 -1.19
C LYS A 20 -2.95 -5.53 -0.41
N ARG A 21 -3.12 -6.71 -1.01
CA ARG A 21 -2.84 -7.98 -0.32
C ARG A 21 -1.36 -8.13 0.06
N LEU A 22 -0.46 -7.62 -0.78
CA LEU A 22 0.98 -7.74 -0.55
C LEU A 22 1.47 -6.74 0.50
N ILE A 23 1.02 -5.49 0.42
CA ILE A 23 1.42 -4.47 1.41
C ILE A 23 0.85 -4.78 2.80
N ILE A 24 -0.39 -5.26 2.92
CA ILE A 24 -0.95 -5.66 4.22
C ILE A 24 -0.13 -6.79 4.85
N LYS A 25 0.23 -7.81 4.07
CA LYS A 25 1.09 -8.90 4.55
C LYS A 25 2.43 -8.35 5.09
N TYR A 26 3.06 -7.45 4.34
CA TYR A 26 4.31 -6.81 4.79
C TYR A 26 4.11 -6.03 6.09
N LEU A 27 3.05 -5.23 6.21
CA LEU A 27 2.78 -4.40 7.38
C LEU A 27 2.54 -5.22 8.67
N HIS A 28 1.99 -6.43 8.56
CA HIS A 28 1.89 -7.34 9.70
C HIS A 28 3.25 -7.83 10.21
N GLU A 29 4.25 -7.94 9.34
CA GLU A 29 5.61 -8.37 9.68
C GLU A 29 6.50 -7.17 10.06
N SER A 30 6.29 -6.02 9.41
CA SER A 30 7.05 -4.78 9.61
C SER A 30 6.13 -3.57 9.38
N PRO A 31 5.65 -2.89 10.43
CA PRO A 31 4.70 -1.78 10.33
C PRO A 31 5.38 -0.47 9.88
N THR A 32 6.01 -0.51 8.71
CA THR A 32 6.73 0.60 8.08
C THR A 32 6.46 0.64 6.57
N ASP A 33 6.77 1.74 5.91
CA ASP A 33 6.72 1.82 4.45
C ASP A 33 7.99 1.19 3.84
N PRO A 34 7.86 0.27 2.85
CA PRO A 34 9.00 -0.44 2.26
C PRO A 34 10.07 0.45 1.60
N ILE A 35 9.75 1.70 1.26
CA ILE A 35 10.64 2.59 0.51
C ILE A 35 11.47 3.47 1.43
N ASN A 36 10.86 4.02 2.48
CA ASN A 36 11.51 5.02 3.35
C ASN A 36 11.60 4.59 4.82
N GLY A 37 11.06 3.44 5.20
CA GLY A 37 11.07 2.91 6.56
C GLY A 37 10.26 3.73 7.57
N GLN A 38 9.44 4.69 7.10
CA GLN A 38 8.57 5.47 7.99
C GLN A 38 7.41 4.62 8.48
N PRO A 39 6.87 4.87 9.69
CA PRO A 39 5.70 4.15 10.19
C PRO A 39 4.53 4.22 9.19
N LEU A 40 3.96 3.05 8.90
CA LEU A 40 2.79 2.90 8.04
C LEU A 40 1.92 1.78 8.59
N THR A 41 0.61 1.99 8.66
CA THR A 41 -0.37 0.97 9.05
C THR A 41 -1.37 0.71 7.95
N GLU A 42 -2.07 -0.42 8.03
CA GLU A 42 -3.08 -0.81 7.03
C GLU A 42 -4.18 0.25 6.89
N GLU A 43 -4.62 0.84 8.00
CA GLU A 43 -5.69 1.84 8.03
C GLU A 43 -5.30 3.16 7.34
N GLN A 44 -4.00 3.39 7.15
CA GLN A 44 -3.49 4.58 6.48
C GLN A 44 -3.42 4.41 4.96
N LEU A 45 -3.61 3.19 4.43
CA LEU A 45 -3.59 2.92 3.00
C LEU A 45 -4.83 3.51 2.32
N ILE A 46 -4.62 4.18 1.18
CA ILE A 46 -5.69 4.84 0.43
C ILE A 46 -6.02 4.01 -0.82
N ASP A 47 -7.25 3.50 -0.94
CA ASP A 47 -7.69 2.76 -2.14
C ASP A 47 -7.71 3.69 -3.37
N VAL A 48 -6.90 3.39 -4.39
CA VAL A 48 -6.74 4.26 -5.58
C VAL A 48 -7.98 4.22 -6.49
N LYS A 49 -8.70 3.09 -6.51
CA LYS A 49 -9.94 2.93 -7.30
C LYS A 49 -11.12 3.76 -6.77
N GLY A 50 -11.05 4.25 -5.54
CA GLY A 50 -12.11 5.07 -4.94
C GLY A 50 -12.16 6.53 -5.42
N ILE A 51 -11.17 6.99 -6.20
CA ILE A 51 -11.00 8.41 -6.56
C ILE A 51 -11.72 8.78 -7.88
N TYR A 52 -12.14 7.80 -8.69
CA TYR A 52 -12.84 8.04 -9.96
C TYR A 52 -14.20 7.33 -9.99
N ASN A 53 -15.19 7.85 -9.25
CA ASN A 53 -16.61 7.58 -9.48
C ASN A 53 -17.38 8.89 -9.47
#